data_AF-K1U1S5-F1
#
_entry.id   AF-K1U1S5-F1
#
_cell.length_a   1.000
_cell.length_b   1.000
_cell.length_c   1.000
_cell.angle_alpha   90.00
_cell.angle_beta   90.00
_cell.angle_gamma   90.00
#
_symmetry.space_group_name_H-M   'P 1'
#
loop_
_entity.id
_entity.type
_entity.pdbx_description
1 polymer ?
#
loop_
_entity_poly.entity_id
_entity_poly.type
_entity_poly.pdbx_seq_one_letter_code
_entity_poly.pdbx_strand_id
1 'polypeptide(L)' 'MRTGLTKKQKTTVIYFDEHSRIIEVQTHNTDLKKRLMAFAAKYPQCCRQTDDDEQGGLTFEIEKGRLSFRLTAPY' A
#
# COMPACT_ATOMS: atom_id res chain seq x y z
N MET A 1 -0.99 18.60 2.57
CA MET A 1 -1.10 18.34 4.03
C MET A 1 0.25 17.89 4.56
N ARG A 2 0.81 18.60 5.55
CA ARG A 2 1.99 18.17 6.31
C ARG A 2 1.47 17.36 7.50
N THR A 3 1.60 16.04 7.45
CA THR A 3 1.43 15.23 8.66
C THR A 3 2.63 15.45 9.57
N GLY A 4 2.42 15.50 10.89
CA GLY A 4 3.47 15.67 11.90
C GLY A 4 4.41 14.47 12.05
N LEU A 5 4.28 13.46 11.18
CA LEU A 5 5.02 12.20 11.21
C LEU A 5 6.39 12.37 10.52
N THR A 6 7.46 12.02 11.24
CA THR A 6 8.82 11.92 10.69
C THR A 6 8.91 10.81 9.64
N LYS A 7 9.90 10.85 8.74
CA LYS A 7 10.09 9.79 7.72
C LYS A 7 10.17 8.38 8.32
N LYS A 8 10.78 8.25 9.51
CA LYS A 8 10.86 6.96 10.24
C LYS A 8 9.51 6.46 10.74
N GLN A 9 8.56 7.36 11.02
CA GLN A 9 7.22 6.99 11.48
C GLN A 9 6.27 6.67 10.31
N LYS A 10 6.70 6.86 9.05
CA LYS A 10 5.90 6.50 7.88
C LYS A 10 6.04 5.02 7.57
N THR A 11 5.47 4.20 8.44
CA THR A 11 5.46 2.75 8.29
C THR A 11 4.56 2.34 7.12
N THR A 12 4.96 1.26 6.46
CA THR A 12 4.12 0.52 5.51
C THR A 12 3.96 -0.88 6.06
N VAL A 13 2.72 -1.31 6.23
CA VAL A 13 2.37 -2.66 6.68
C VAL A 13 1.65 -3.36 5.54
N ILE A 14 2.02 -4.61 5.29
CA ILE A 14 1.49 -5.42 4.19
C ILE A 14 1.03 -6.74 4.80
N TYR A 15 -0.28 -6.96 4.81
CA TYR A 15 -0.91 -8.17 5.32
C TYR A 15 -1.33 -9.06 4.17
N PHE A 16 -0.90 -10.31 4.21
CA PHE A 16 -1.36 -11.36 3.31
C PHE A 16 -1.33 -12.69 4.04
N ASP A 17 -2.38 -13.48 3.84
CA ASP A 17 -2.47 -14.83 4.36
C ASP A 17 -2.48 -15.85 3.21
N GLU A 18 -2.45 -17.14 3.55
CA GLU A 18 -2.41 -18.22 2.56
C GLU A 18 -3.77 -18.44 1.88
N HIS A 19 -4.87 -18.11 2.55
CA HIS A 19 -6.22 -18.37 2.09
C HIS A 19 -6.76 -17.26 1.17
N SER A 20 -6.50 -16.01 1.53
CA SER A 20 -6.98 -14.84 0.80
C SER A 20 -6.22 -14.62 -0.50
N ARG A 21 -6.98 -14.23 -1.51
CA ARG A 21 -6.43 -13.73 -2.79
C ARG A 21 -6.15 -12.23 -2.75
N ILE A 22 -6.43 -11.57 -1.63
CA ILE A 22 -6.28 -10.13 -1.44
C ILE A 22 -5.18 -9.88 -0.41
N ILE A 23 -4.37 -8.86 -0.71
CA ILE A 23 -3.35 -8.30 0.17
C ILE A 23 -3.88 -6.96 0.64
N GLU A 24 -3.79 -6.72 1.95
CA GLU A 24 -4.03 -5.40 2.51
C GLU A 24 -2.71 -4.65 2.67
N VAL A 25 -2.65 -3.43 2.14
CA VAL A 25 -1.49 -2.54 2.23
C VAL A 25 -1.89 -1.27 2.95
N GLN A 26 -1.36 -1.07 4.15
CA GLN A 26 -1.50 0.14 4.93
C GLN A 26 -0.22 0.96 4.84
N THR A 27 -0.30 2.23 4.45
CA THR A 27 0.90 3.03 4.24
C THR A 27 0.73 4.52 4.48
N HIS A 28 1.70 5.10 5.20
CA HIS A 28 1.85 6.56 5.32
C HIS A 28 2.87 7.12 4.31
N ASN A 29 3.55 6.26 3.53
CA ASN A 29 4.53 6.68 2.53
C ASN A 29 3.82 7.39 1.37
N THR A 30 4.11 8.68 1.21
CA THR A 30 3.44 9.55 0.23
C THR A 30 3.63 9.09 -1.22
N ASP A 31 4.83 8.63 -1.58
CA ASP A 31 5.12 8.18 -2.96
C ASP A 31 4.45 6.84 -3.26
N LEU A 32 4.48 5.92 -2.30
CA LEU A 32 3.78 4.64 -2.42
C LEU A 32 2.26 4.86 -2.53
N LYS A 33 1.68 5.73 -1.70
CA LYS A 33 0.24 6.10 -1.80
C LYS A 33 -0.13 6.61 -3.18
N LYS A 34 0.65 7.55 -3.74
CA LYS A 34 0.38 8.07 -5.09
C LYS A 34 0.38 6.98 -6.15
N ARG A 35 1.33 6.05 -6.07
CA ARG A 35 1.41 4.91 -7.00
C ARG A 35 0.22 3.96 -6.84
N LEU A 36 -0.17 3.66 -5.60
CA LEU A 36 -1.32 2.80 -5.31
C LEU A 36 -2.64 3.43 -5.75
N MET A 37 -2.86 4.72 -5.49
CA MET A 37 -4.04 5.44 -5.97
C MET A 37 -4.11 5.45 -7.49
N ALA A 38 -3.01 5.74 -8.18
CA ALA A 38 -2.96 5.73 -9.65
C ALA A 38 -3.24 4.32 -10.21
N PHE A 39 -2.72 3.28 -9.55
CA PHE A 39 -2.98 1.89 -9.93
C PHE A 39 -4.45 1.50 -9.71
N ALA A 40 -5.02 1.86 -8.56
CA ALA A 40 -6.44 1.64 -8.24
C ALA A 40 -7.38 2.36 -9.22
N ALA A 41 -7.06 3.60 -9.59
CA ALA A 41 -7.84 4.37 -10.57
C ALA A 41 -7.80 3.72 -11.97
N LYS A 42 -6.68 3.10 -12.35
CA LYS A 42 -6.52 2.44 -13.64
C LYS A 42 -7.09 1.01 -13.68
N TYR A 43 -7.04 0.30 -12.55
CA TYR A 43 -7.42 -1.11 -12.42
C TYR A 43 -8.26 -1.34 -11.15
N PRO A 44 -9.49 -0.80 -11.08
CA PRO A 44 -10.32 -0.84 -9.87
C PRO A 44 -10.72 -2.27 -9.44
N GLN A 45 -10.70 -3.22 -10.37
CA GLN A 45 -10.94 -4.65 -10.08
C GLN A 45 -9.75 -5.34 -9.39
N CYS A 46 -8.53 -4.80 -9.55
CA CYS A 46 -7.31 -5.40 -9.01
C CYS A 46 -6.82 -4.69 -7.73
N CYS A 47 -7.17 -3.42 -7.56
CA CYS A 47 -6.74 -2.61 -6.43
C CYS A 47 -7.82 -1.59 -6.06
N ARG A 48 -8.18 -1.53 -4.78
CA ARG A 48 -9.17 -0.57 -4.27
C ARG A 48 -8.69 0.04 -2.98
N GLN A 49 -8.88 1.35 -2.82
CA GLN A 49 -8.72 1.99 -1.52
C GLN A 49 -9.92 1.63 -0.65
N THR A 50 -9.66 1.12 0.56
CA THR A 50 -10.71 0.71 1.49
C THR A 50 -10.86 1.67 2.65
N ASP A 51 -9.78 2.32 3.09
CA ASP A 51 -9.80 3.18 4.26
C ASP A 51 -8.80 4.34 4.14
N ASP A 52 -9.11 5.45 4.80
CA ASP A 52 -8.22 6.58 5.06
C ASP A 52 -8.25 6.79 6.58
N ASP A 53 -7.10 6.67 7.24
CA ASP A 53 -7.04 6.74 8.71
C ASP A 53 -7.22 8.17 9.25
N GLU A 54 -7.51 9.14 8.38
CA GLU A 54 -7.60 10.59 8.59
C GLU A 54 -6.31 11.26 9.10
N GLN A 55 -5.34 10.47 9.56
CA GLN A 55 -4.01 10.86 10.02
C GLN A 55 -2.97 10.78 8.88
N GLY A 56 -3.42 10.47 7.67
CA GLY A 56 -2.65 10.47 6.43
C GLY A 56 -1.99 9.14 6.09
N GLY A 57 -2.37 8.04 6.74
CA GLY A 57 -2.27 6.67 6.25
C GLY A 57 -3.41 6.33 5.29
N LEU A 58 -3.13 5.49 4.30
CA LEU A 58 -4.16 4.93 3.42
C LEU A 58 -4.06 3.41 3.42
N THR A 59 -5.22 2.77 3.32
CA THR A 59 -5.36 1.31 3.22
C THR A 59 -5.87 0.93 1.84
N PHE A 60 -5.21 -0.05 1.23
CA PHE A 60 -5.56 -0.59 -0.08
C PHE A 60 -5.69 -2.11 -0.02
N GLU A 61 -6.71 -2.62 -0.68
CA GLU A 61 -6.83 -4.03 -1.04
C GLU A 61 -6.26 -4.24 -2.44
N ILE A 62 -5.36 -5.21 -2.61
CA ILE A 62 -4.69 -5.51 -3.87
C ILE A 62 -4.76 -7.02 -4.11
N GLU A 63 -5.08 -7.44 -5.34
CA GLU A 63 -4.94 -8.85 -5.72
C GLU A 63 -3.52 -9.37 -5.47
N LYS A 64 -3.41 -10.54 -4.84
CA LYS A 64 -2.14 -11.12 -4.38
C LYS A 64 -1.09 -11.29 -5.48
N GLY A 65 -1.53 -11.56 -6.71
CA GLY A 65 -0.65 -11.67 -7.88
C GLY A 65 -0.14 -10.34 -8.45
N ARG A 66 -0.56 -9.19 -7.92
CA ARG A 66 -0.24 -7.85 -8.45
C ARG A 66 0.79 -7.09 -7.62
N LEU A 67 1.02 -7.50 -6.38
CA LEU A 67 2.09 -6.99 -5.55
C LEU A 67 3.29 -7.94 -5.60
N SER A 68 4.49 -7.41 -5.81
CA SER A 68 5.71 -8.21 -5.81
C SER A 68 6.82 -7.54 -5.01
N PHE A 69 7.55 -8.35 -4.25
CA PHE A 69 8.81 -7.95 -3.63
C PHE A 69 9.94 -8.47 -4.51
N ARG A 70 10.79 -7.57 -4.99
CA ARG A 70 12.00 -7.93 -5.70
C ARG A 70 13.15 -7.96 -4.71
N LEU A 71 13.67 -9.14 -4.43
CA LEU A 71 14.94 -9.30 -3.71
C LEU A 71 16.08 -9.14 -4.71
N THR A 72 16.99 -8.22 -4.42
CA THR A 72 18.21 -8.01 -5.21
C THR A 72 19.39 -8.48 -4.39
N ALA A 73 20.27 -9.30 -4.98
CA ALA A 73 21.50 -9.71 -4.31
C ALA A 73 22.31 -8.46 -3.91
N PRO A 74 22.87 -8.41 -2.69
CA PRO A 74 23.96 -7.48 -2.43
C PRO A 74 25.11 -7.86 -3.36
N TYR A 75 25.82 -6.83 -3.83
CA TYR A 75 27.00 -6.89 -4.69
C TYR A 75 27.95 -8.04 -4.36
#